data_AF-A0AAW2U5C6-F1
#
_entry.id   AF-A0AAW2U5C6-F1
#
_cell.length_a   1.000
_cell.length_b   1.000
_cell.length_c   1.000
_cell.angle_alpha   90.00
_cell.angle_beta   90.00
_cell.angle_gamma   90.00
#
_symmetry.space_group_name_H-M   'P 1'
#
loop_
_entity.id
_entity.type
_entity.pdbx_description
1 polymer ?
#
loop_
_entity_poly.entity_id
_entity_poly.type
_entity_poly.pdbx_seq_one_letter_code
_entity_poly.pdbx_strand_id
1 'polypeptide(L)'
;MVTQRSIEANPLKIKAILNMKASTNVNEVRQLTERITALSLFISKAAEKSLPFFKVLRKAKNFESDAACQQAFEELKKYLVGLPLLVKHSHGDTLYLYLSATSQAISSILIREDEGNQMSIYYVAKYSMV
;
A
#
# COMPACT_ATOMS: atom_id res chain seq x y z
N MET A 1 5.12 5.46 13.50
CA MET A 1 5.83 6.16 14.59
C MET A 1 6.41 7.42 13.98
N VAL A 2 6.36 8.57 14.65
CA VAL A 2 6.90 9.82 14.09
C VAL A 2 8.21 10.12 14.80
N THR A 3 9.31 10.20 14.05
CA THR A 3 10.60 10.68 14.55
C THR A 3 10.80 12.14 14.15
N GLN A 4 11.88 12.77 14.60
CA GLN A 4 12.22 14.14 14.20
C GLN A 4 12.44 14.29 12.68
N ARG A 5 12.80 13.21 11.99
CA ARG A 5 13.20 13.24 10.56
C ARG A 5 12.33 12.37 9.65
N SER A 6 11.60 11.39 10.19
CA SER A 6 10.84 10.42 9.42
C SER A 6 9.48 10.07 10.02
N ILE A 7 8.59 9.58 9.16
CA ILE A 7 7.30 9.02 9.51
C ILE A 7 7.35 7.54 9.11
N GLU A 8 7.20 6.69 10.11
CA GLU A 8 7.20 5.24 9.91
C GLU A 8 5.77 4.72 9.94
N ALA A 9 5.48 3.77 9.05
CA ALA A 9 4.28 2.96 9.15
C ALA A 9 4.18 2.32 10.53
N ASN A 10 2.97 2.15 11.05
CA ASN A 10 2.79 1.58 12.38
C ASN A 10 3.27 0.11 12.39
N PRO A 11 4.30 -0.23 13.18
CA PRO A 11 4.89 -1.57 13.18
C PRO A 11 3.89 -2.64 13.65
N LEU A 12 2.91 -2.30 14.48
CA LEU A 12 1.84 -3.22 14.88
C LEU A 12 0.92 -3.56 13.70
N LYS A 13 0.58 -2.57 12.86
CA LYS A 13 -0.24 -2.79 11.67
C LYS A 13 0.53 -3.63 10.63
N ILE A 14 1.83 -3.39 10.46
CA ILE A 14 2.70 -4.20 9.60
C ILE A 14 2.76 -5.64 10.12
N LYS A 15 3.12 -5.84 11.39
CA LYS A 15 3.18 -7.17 12.02
C LYS A 15 1.87 -7.93 11.89
N ALA A 16 0.74 -7.24 12.02
CA ALA A 16 -0.57 -7.84 11.86
C ALA A 16 -0.75 -8.46 10.46
N ILE A 17 -0.28 -7.80 9.38
CA ILE A 17 -0.32 -8.36 8.02
C ILE A 17 0.73 -9.46 7.82
N LEU A 18 1.95 -9.30 8.33
CA LEU A 18 3.02 -10.29 8.19
C LEU A 18 2.65 -11.63 8.85
N ASN A 19 1.96 -11.58 9.99
CA ASN A 19 1.52 -12.76 10.74
C ASN A 19 0.24 -13.41 10.19
N MET A 20 -0.45 -12.78 9.24
CA MET A 20 -1.60 -13.41 8.57
C MET A 20 -1.12 -14.60 7.73
N LYS A 21 -1.86 -15.71 7.78
CA LYS A 21 -1.68 -16.81 6.82
C LYS A 21 -2.24 -16.37 5.46
N ALA A 22 -1.74 -16.96 4.38
CA ALA A 22 -2.31 -16.74 3.05
C ALA A 22 -3.81 -17.07 3.11
N SER A 23 -4.64 -16.07 2.81
CA SER A 23 -6.05 -16.11 3.15
C SER A 23 -6.80 -17.15 2.33
N THR A 24 -7.52 -18.05 3.00
CA THR A 24 -8.31 -19.12 2.36
C THR A 24 -9.81 -18.84 2.41
N ASN A 25 -10.23 -17.67 2.89
CA ASN A 25 -11.64 -17.27 2.87
C ASN A 25 -11.85 -15.77 2.59
N VAL A 26 -13.07 -15.42 2.15
CA VAL A 26 -13.46 -14.05 1.78
C VAL A 26 -13.31 -13.05 2.94
N ASN A 27 -13.54 -13.49 4.18
CA ASN A 27 -13.46 -12.61 5.35
C ASN A 27 -12.02 -12.19 5.66
N GLU A 28 -11.07 -13.11 5.54
CA GLU A 28 -9.63 -12.83 5.68
C GLU A 28 -9.15 -11.90 4.56
N VAL A 29 -9.61 -12.09 3.33
CA VAL A 29 -9.32 -11.18 2.21
C VAL A 29 -9.88 -9.78 2.50
N ARG A 30 -11.10 -9.67 3.03
CA ARG A 30 -11.68 -8.37 3.43
C ARG A 30 -10.85 -7.70 4.51
N GLN A 31 -10.48 -8.44 5.56
CA GLN A 31 -9.65 -7.93 6.64
C GLN A 31 -8.26 -7.49 6.13
N LEU A 32 -7.69 -8.22 5.17
CA LEU A 32 -6.45 -7.84 4.51
C LEU A 32 -6.61 -6.50 3.76
N THR A 33 -7.67 -6.33 2.98
CA THR A 33 -7.95 -5.09 2.24
C THR A 33 -8.11 -3.89 3.17
N GLU A 34 -8.80 -4.05 4.31
CA GLU A 34 -8.93 -3.02 5.34
C GLU A 34 -7.56 -2.63 5.93
N ARG A 35 -6.72 -3.62 6.24
CA ARG A 35 -5.37 -3.39 6.77
C ARG A 35 -4.45 -2.70 5.76
N ILE A 36 -4.51 -3.10 4.48
CA ILE A 36 -3.77 -2.42 3.39
C ILE A 36 -4.24 -0.98 3.27
N THR A 37 -5.54 -0.72 3.34
CA THR A 37 -6.11 0.63 3.23
C THR A 37 -5.62 1.53 4.37
N ALA A 38 -5.51 1.00 5.58
CA ALA A 38 -4.94 1.69 6.74
C ALA A 38 -3.44 1.98 6.62
N LEU A 39 -2.74 1.38 5.65
CA LEU A 39 -1.32 1.59 5.33
C LEU A 39 -1.11 2.21 3.95
N SER A 40 -2.18 2.62 3.25
CA SER A 40 -2.12 3.10 1.86
C SER A 40 -1.17 4.27 1.67
N LEU A 41 -0.97 5.10 2.71
CA LEU A 41 -0.04 6.24 2.70
C LEU A 41 1.44 5.85 2.61
N PHE A 42 1.77 4.60 2.96
CA PHE A 42 3.13 4.07 2.99
C PHE A 42 3.39 3.06 1.86
N ILE A 43 2.33 2.61 1.19
CA ILE A 43 2.43 1.58 0.16
C ILE A 43 2.32 2.24 -1.20
N SER A 44 3.43 2.26 -1.94
CA SER A 44 3.43 2.70 -3.33
C SER A 44 2.48 1.84 -4.15
N LYS A 45 1.59 2.49 -4.91
CA LYS A 45 0.59 1.84 -5.75
C LYS A 45 -0.28 0.84 -4.98
N ALA A 46 -0.71 1.22 -3.78
CA ALA A 46 -1.50 0.37 -2.90
C ALA A 46 -2.80 -0.14 -3.56
N ALA A 47 -3.41 0.68 -4.42
CA ALA A 47 -4.62 0.31 -5.14
C ALA A 47 -4.36 -0.82 -6.14
N GLU A 48 -3.29 -0.71 -6.92
CA GLU A 48 -2.87 -1.69 -7.91
C GLU A 48 -2.45 -3.00 -7.23
N LYS A 49 -1.68 -2.90 -6.14
CA LYS A 49 -1.23 -4.05 -5.34
C LYS A 49 -2.38 -4.80 -4.65
N SER A 50 -3.54 -4.16 -4.49
CA SER A 50 -4.70 -4.79 -3.89
C SER A 50 -5.71 -5.36 -4.89
N LEU A 51 -5.53 -5.11 -6.20
CA LEU A 51 -6.40 -5.63 -7.26
C LEU A 51 -6.61 -7.16 -7.21
N PRO A 52 -5.59 -8.00 -6.96
CA PRO A 52 -5.78 -9.44 -6.85
C PRO A 52 -6.78 -9.81 -5.75
N PHE A 53 -6.77 -9.09 -4.63
CA PHE A 53 -7.69 -9.31 -3.50
C PHE A 53 -9.12 -8.87 -3.85
N PHE A 54 -9.29 -7.76 -4.58
CA PHE A 54 -10.62 -7.33 -5.05
C PHE A 54 -11.28 -8.34 -5.98
N LYS A 55 -10.50 -9.00 -6.85
CA LYS A 55 -11.03 -10.06 -7.73
C LYS A 55 -11.61 -11.21 -6.91
N VAL A 56 -10.94 -11.60 -5.83
CA VAL A 56 -11.42 -12.64 -4.91
C VAL A 56 -12.71 -12.20 -4.19
N LEU A 57 -12.78 -10.95 -3.72
CA LEU A 57 -13.99 -10.40 -3.10
C LEU A 57 -15.19 -10.38 -4.08
N ARG A 58 -14.97 -10.09 -5.37
CA ARG A 58 -16.05 -10.13 -6.39
C ARG A 58 -16.50 -11.55 -6.73
N LYS A 59 -15.60 -12.54 -6.64
CA LYS A 59 -15.89 -13.96 -6.92
C LYS A 59 -16.42 -14.73 -5.69
N ALA A 60 -16.82 -14.05 -4.61
CA ALA A 60 -17.16 -14.66 -3.31
C ALA A 60 -18.14 -15.85 -3.33
N LYS A 61 -18.92 -16.06 -4.40
CA LYS A 61 -19.76 -17.26 -4.58
C LYS A 61 -18.97 -18.53 -4.92
N ASN A 62 -17.82 -18.42 -5.59
CA ASN A 62 -16.94 -19.53 -5.99
C ASN A 62 -15.50 -19.20 -5.55
N PHE A 63 -15.26 -19.24 -4.23
CA PHE A 63 -13.94 -18.97 -3.67
C PHE A 63 -13.00 -20.13 -4.00
N GLU A 64 -12.28 -20.01 -5.12
CA GLU A 64 -11.06 -20.77 -5.33
C GLU A 64 -9.89 -19.84 -5.00
N SER A 65 -9.04 -20.28 -4.08
CA SER A 65 -7.78 -19.61 -3.78
C SER A 65 -6.89 -19.64 -5.02
N ASP A 66 -7.01 -18.62 -5.87
CA ASP A 66 -6.20 -18.45 -7.08
C ASP A 66 -4.72 -18.28 -6.70
N ALA A 67 -3.83 -19.02 -7.37
CA ALA A 67 -2.38 -18.93 -7.18
C ALA A 67 -1.88 -17.48 -7.30
N ALA A 68 -2.52 -16.67 -8.15
CA ALA A 68 -2.22 -15.25 -8.31
C ALA A 68 -2.48 -14.44 -7.02
N CYS A 69 -3.50 -14.79 -6.23
CA CYS A 69 -3.80 -14.13 -4.96
C CYS A 69 -2.76 -14.47 -3.89
N GLN A 70 -2.33 -15.73 -3.83
CA GLN A 70 -1.28 -16.17 -2.90
C GLN A 70 0.05 -15.50 -3.24
N GLN A 71 0.42 -15.47 -4.52
CA GLN A 71 1.63 -14.80 -4.97
C GLN A 71 1.60 -13.30 -4.62
N ALA A 72 0.48 -12.62 -4.92
CA ALA A 72 0.31 -11.19 -4.59
C ALA A 72 0.42 -10.93 -3.08
N PHE A 73 -0.07 -11.84 -2.24
CA PHE A 73 0.04 -11.72 -0.80
C PHE A 73 1.48 -11.87 -0.31
N GLU A 74 2.24 -12.82 -0.84
CA GLU A 74 3.65 -13.01 -0.50
C GLU A 74 4.53 -11.84 -1.00
N GLU A 75 4.24 -11.32 -2.19
CA GLU A 75 4.89 -10.09 -2.70
C GLU A 75 4.58 -8.88 -1.81
N LEU A 76 3.34 -8.73 -1.35
CA LEU A 76 2.96 -7.69 -0.41
C LEU A 76 3.74 -7.83 0.91
N LYS A 77 3.86 -9.03 1.48
CA LYS A 77 4.65 -9.25 2.70
C LYS A 77 6.10 -8.85 2.53
N LYS A 78 6.74 -9.27 1.44
CA LYS A 78 8.13 -8.90 1.12
C LYS A 78 8.29 -7.39 1.03
N TYR A 79 7.35 -6.72 0.36
CA TYR A 79 7.33 -5.27 0.27
C TYR A 79 7.17 -4.59 1.64
N LEU A 80 6.32 -5.13 2.53
CA LEU A 80 6.08 -4.59 3.86
C LEU A 80 7.30 -4.67 4.79
N VAL A 81 8.17 -5.67 4.61
CA VAL A 81 9.44 -5.77 5.36
C VAL A 81 10.42 -4.67 4.97
N GLY A 82 10.42 -4.28 3.69
CA GLY A 82 11.30 -3.23 3.15
C GLY A 82 10.60 -1.89 2.96
N LEU A 83 9.56 -1.58 3.76
CA LEU A 83 8.81 -0.33 3.61
C LEU A 83 9.75 0.87 3.74
N PRO A 84 9.73 1.81 2.78
CA PRO A 84 10.54 3.00 2.87
C PRO A 84 10.07 3.87 4.05
N LEU A 85 11.03 4.53 4.69
CA LEU A 85 10.75 5.58 5.67
C LEU A 85 10.26 6.80 4.90
N LEU A 86 9.11 7.33 5.28
CA LEU A 86 8.64 8.60 4.72
C LEU A 86 9.34 9.75 5.42
N VAL A 87 9.70 10.80 4.69
CA VAL A 87 10.36 11.98 5.26
C VAL A 87 9.31 13.01 5.66
N LYS A 88 9.51 13.69 6.79
CA LYS A 88 8.67 14.81 7.19
C LYS A 88 9.02 16.03 6.35
N HIS A 89 8.02 16.75 5.83
CA HIS A 89 8.23 18.05 5.22
C HIS A 89 8.21 19.17 6.27
N SER A 90 8.94 20.23 6.00
CA SER A 90 8.99 21.47 6.75
C SER A 90 8.23 22.57 6.02
N HIS A 91 7.81 23.59 6.77
CA HIS A 91 7.19 24.76 6.18
C HIS A 91 8.19 25.47 5.25
N GLY A 92 7.77 25.76 4.01
CA GLY A 92 8.62 26.38 2.98
C GLY A 92 9.30 25.39 2.04
N ASP A 93 9.17 24.08 2.25
CA ASP A 93 9.69 23.07 1.32
C ASP A 93 8.93 23.12 -0.01
N THR A 94 9.66 23.08 -1.14
CA THR A 94 9.07 22.83 -2.46
C THR A 94 8.78 21.34 -2.62
N LEU A 95 7.51 21.00 -2.89
CA LEU A 95 7.05 19.63 -3.03
C LEU A 95 6.65 19.34 -4.48
N TYR A 96 7.02 18.15 -4.96
CA TYR A 96 6.69 17.66 -6.28
C TYR A 96 5.67 16.54 -6.19
N LEU A 97 4.61 16.62 -6.99
CA LEU A 97 3.59 15.59 -7.09
C LEU A 97 3.78 14.79 -8.37
N TYR A 98 4.09 13.50 -8.24
CA TYR A 98 4.10 12.58 -9.36
C TYR A 98 2.79 11.80 -9.37
N LEU A 99 2.15 11.73 -10.53
CA LEU A 99 0.86 11.08 -10.73
C LEU A 99 0.99 9.97 -11.76
N SER A 100 0.33 8.85 -11.49
CA SER A 100 0.16 7.74 -12.42
C SER A 100 -1.30 7.33 -12.41
N ALA A 101 -1.89 7.26 -13.60
CA ALA A 101 -3.29 6.85 -13.76
C ALA A 101 -3.35 5.64 -14.69
N THR A 102 -4.16 4.66 -14.30
CA THR A 102 -4.52 3.49 -15.09
C THR A 102 -6.04 3.39 -15.16
N SER A 103 -6.58 2.50 -15.99
CA SER A 103 -8.03 2.26 -16.05
C SER A 103 -8.64 1.77 -14.73
N GLN A 104 -7.82 1.30 -13.79
CA GLN A 104 -8.27 0.64 -12.55
C GLN A 104 -7.91 1.43 -11.28
N ALA A 105 -6.92 2.32 -11.35
CA ALA A 105 -6.41 3.06 -10.20
C ALA A 105 -5.70 4.36 -10.58
N ILE A 106 -5.77 5.33 -9.68
CA ILE A 106 -4.93 6.52 -9.69
C ILE A 106 -4.02 6.46 -8.48
N SER A 107 -2.72 6.60 -8.71
CA SER A 107 -1.68 6.61 -7.69
C SER A 107 -0.87 7.89 -7.79
N SER A 108 -0.51 8.45 -6.65
CA SER A 108 0.35 9.62 -6.58
C SER A 108 1.39 9.46 -5.48
N ILE A 109 2.52 10.13 -5.65
CA ILE A 109 3.56 10.25 -4.64
C ILE A 109 3.93 11.73 -4.51
N LEU A 110 3.98 12.21 -3.27
CA LEU A 110 4.51 13.51 -2.93
C LEU A 110 5.99 13.35 -2.57
N ILE A 111 6.85 14.08 -3.26
CA ILE A 111 8.30 14.01 -3.15
C ILE A 111 8.83 15.38 -2.76
N ARG A 112 9.86 15.40 -1.91
CA ARG A 112 10.73 16.57 -1.73
C ARG A 112 12.07 16.28 -2.37
N GLU A 113 12.66 17.30 -2.98
CA GLU A 113 14.05 17.24 -3.46
C GLU A 113 14.95 18.01 -2.49
N ASP A 114 16.05 17.38 -2.08
CA ASP A 114 17.07 17.98 -1.21
C ASP A 114 18.43 17.69 -1.85
N GLU A 115 19.10 18.73 -2.35
CA GLU A 115 20.41 18.62 -3.02
C GLU A 115 20.47 17.56 -4.15
N GLY A 116 19.38 17.41 -4.91
CA GLY A 116 19.25 16.42 -5.99
C GLY A 116 18.80 15.03 -5.53
N ASN A 117 18.61 14.80 -4.23
CA ASN A 117 18.03 13.56 -3.70
C ASN A 117 16.51 13.68 -3.57
N GLN A 118 15.79 12.74 -4.19
CA GLN A 118 14.34 12.65 -4.09
C GLN A 118 13.90 11.81 -2.89
N MET A 119 13.22 12.45 -1.96
CA MET A 119 12.70 11.85 -0.73
C MET A 119 11.18 11.73 -0.79
N SER A 120 10.65 10.52 -0.63
CA SER A 120 9.20 10.28 -0.59
C SER A 120 8.60 10.77 0.73
N ILE A 121 7.55 11.59 0.64
CA ILE A 121 6.84 12.15 1.80
C ILE A 121 5.54 11.39 2.04
N TYR A 122 4.70 11.18 1.01
CA TYR A 122 3.46 10.41 1.12
C TYR A 122 3.11 9.72 -0.19
N TYR A 123 2.49 8.54 -0.08
CA TYR A 123 1.77 7.91 -1.19
C TYR A 123 0.28 8.19 -1.04
N VAL A 124 -0.43 8.37 -2.16
CA VAL A 124 -1.89 8.37 -2.17
C VAL A 124 -2.33 7.45 -3.29
N ALA A 125 -3.31 6.60 -3.01
CA ALA A 125 -3.91 5.74 -4.02
C ALA A 125 -5.43 5.85 -3.91
N LYS A 126 -6.09 6.02 -5.06
CA LYS A 126 -7.54 5.93 -5.20
C LYS A 126 -7.91 4.84 -6.19
N TYR A 127 -8.88 4.04 -5.77
CA TYR A 127 -9.51 3.04 -6.62
C TYR A 127 -10.40 3.75 -7.64
N SER A 128 -10.19 3.45 -8.93
CA SER A 128 -11.17 3.82 -9.96
C SER A 128 -12.16 2.66 -10.06
N MET A 129 -13.24 2.72 -9.30
CA MET A 129 -14.38 1.83 -9.52
C MET A 129 -15.24 2.46 -10.63
N VAL A 130 -15.07 1.95 -11.85
CA VAL A 130 -16.08 2.06 -12.91
C VAL A 130 -16.98 0.83 -12.82
#